data_AF-A0A6G3XYU3-F1
#
_entry.id   AF-A0A6G3XYU3-F1
#
_cell.length_a   1.000
_cell.length_b   1.000
_cell.length_c   1.000
_cell.angle_alpha   90.00
_cell.angle_beta   90.00
_cell.angle_gamma   90.00
#
_symmetry.space_group_name_H-M   'P 1'
#
loop_
_entity.id
_entity.type
_entity.pdbx_description
1 polymer ?
#
loop_
_entity_poly.entity_id
_entity_poly.type
_entity_poly.pdbx_seq_one_letter_code
_entity_poly.pdbx_strand_id
1 'polypeptide(L)'
;MRNRRANRTATVLAAAGILVLGTASAAHADPPGNLPQNAGGYEQAFSPAFDYDGDGCYATPAIGPDGTLAPGLKTTGAINGSCRDQWDLDNSQTYARSKCNNGWCGIVYASYFEKDQAVHGSGLGGHRHDFEHVISWVNQASDQVDYVSTTQHSTVKTYPRSQV
;
A
#
# COMPACT_ATOMS: atom_id res chain seq x y z
N MET A 1 47.02 15.81 46.72
CA MET A 1 46.42 14.65 46.01
C MET A 1 44.90 14.84 45.91
N ARG A 2 44.40 15.45 44.83
CA ARG A 2 42.98 15.51 44.45
C ARG A 2 42.89 16.10 43.04
N ASN A 3 41.87 15.76 42.27
CA ASN A 3 41.53 16.28 40.93
C ASN A 3 42.13 15.65 39.66
N ARG A 4 42.71 14.43 39.69
CA ARG A 4 42.91 13.66 38.43
C ARG A 4 41.77 12.69 38.08
N ARG A 5 40.94 12.30 39.05
CA ARG A 5 39.82 11.37 38.84
C ARG A 5 38.56 12.02 38.25
N ALA A 6 38.30 13.28 38.59
CA ALA A 6 37.10 14.00 38.13
C ALA A 6 37.09 14.29 36.61
N ASN A 7 38.26 14.59 36.03
CA ASN A 7 38.36 14.87 34.58
C ASN A 7 38.19 13.63 33.71
N ARG A 8 38.46 12.41 34.22
CA ARG A 8 38.29 11.18 33.43
C ARG A 8 36.83 10.74 33.35
N THR A 9 36.06 10.96 34.42
CA THR A 9 34.63 10.64 34.49
C THR A 9 33.77 11.56 33.63
N ALA A 10 34.15 12.83 33.46
CA ALA A 10 33.42 13.77 32.61
C ALA A 10 33.54 13.43 31.11
N THR A 11 34.70 12.95 30.65
CA THR A 11 34.91 12.53 29.26
C THR A 11 34.17 11.26 28.86
N VAL A 12 33.95 10.32 29.79
CA VAL A 12 33.23 9.06 29.49
C VAL A 12 31.72 9.31 29.39
N LEU A 13 31.16 10.22 30.19
CA LEU A 13 29.74 10.58 30.12
C LEU A 13 29.39 11.42 28.88
N ALA A 14 30.30 12.29 28.43
CA ALA A 14 30.12 13.06 27.19
C ALA A 14 30.20 12.17 25.93
N ALA A 15 31.06 11.14 25.93
CA ALA A 15 31.16 10.18 24.83
C ALA A 15 29.95 9.23 24.76
N ALA A 16 29.32 8.90 25.89
CA ALA A 16 28.12 8.06 25.94
C ALA A 16 26.84 8.81 25.50
N GLY A 17 26.78 10.13 25.67
CA GLY A 17 25.63 10.94 25.25
C GLY A 17 25.53 11.16 23.73
N ILE A 18 26.65 11.07 23.01
CA ILE A 18 26.70 11.32 21.55
C ILE A 18 26.38 10.05 20.73
N LEU A 19 26.50 8.86 21.33
CA LEU A 19 26.27 7.59 20.62
C LEU A 19 24.80 7.10 20.61
N VAL A 20 23.88 7.85 21.24
CA VAL A 20 22.44 7.51 21.29
C VAL A 20 21.60 8.42 20.39
N LEU A 21 22.24 9.16 19.48
CA LEU A 21 21.59 9.56 18.23
C LEU A 21 21.56 8.35 17.30
N GLY A 22 20.98 7.25 17.79
CA GLY A 22 20.52 6.19 16.91
C GLY A 22 19.56 6.87 15.96
N THR A 23 19.91 6.87 14.68
CA THR A 23 18.95 7.11 13.62
C THR A 23 17.80 6.15 13.90
N ALA A 24 16.73 6.65 14.51
CA ALA A 24 15.43 6.03 14.34
C ALA A 24 15.20 6.14 12.84
N SER A 25 15.69 5.15 12.10
CA SER A 25 15.24 4.91 10.75
C SER A 25 13.74 4.80 10.95
N ALA A 26 12.99 5.83 10.55
CA ALA A 26 11.62 5.62 10.20
C ALA A 26 11.68 4.37 9.32
N ALA A 27 11.07 3.29 9.79
CA ALA A 27 10.91 2.11 8.97
C ALA A 27 9.92 2.54 7.90
N HIS A 28 10.39 3.33 6.95
CA HIS A 28 9.76 3.49 5.67
C HIS A 28 9.61 2.07 5.18
N ALA A 29 8.37 1.73 4.89
CA ALA A 29 8.17 0.66 3.98
C ALA A 29 8.95 1.04 2.71
N ASP A 30 9.78 0.12 2.24
CA ASP A 30 10.50 0.30 0.98
C ASP A 30 9.91 -0.75 0.03
N PRO A 31 8.64 -0.58 -0.39
CA PRO A 31 8.07 -1.43 -1.42
C PRO A 31 8.97 -1.35 -2.66
N PRO A 32 9.09 -2.44 -3.42
CA PRO A 32 9.90 -2.41 -4.61
C PRO A 32 9.39 -1.34 -5.60
N GLY A 33 10.23 -0.97 -6.57
CA GLY A 33 9.80 -0.11 -7.67
C GLY A 33 8.63 -0.74 -8.43
N ASN A 34 7.74 0.11 -8.97
CA ASN A 34 6.59 -0.32 -9.75
C ASN A 34 6.97 -1.11 -11.00
N LEU A 35 6.01 -1.92 -11.46
CA LEU A 35 6.15 -2.63 -12.72
C LEU A 35 5.94 -1.65 -13.88
N PRO A 36 6.63 -1.87 -15.01
CA PRO A 36 6.35 -1.08 -16.21
C PRO A 36 4.89 -1.28 -16.65
N GLN A 37 4.28 -0.21 -17.15
CA GLN A 37 2.91 -0.27 -17.63
C GLN A 37 2.73 -1.33 -18.73
N ASN A 38 1.75 -2.21 -18.55
CA ASN A 38 1.46 -3.31 -19.48
C ASN A 38 -0.04 -3.57 -19.70
N ALA A 39 -0.92 -2.75 -19.10
CA ALA A 39 -2.36 -2.84 -19.33
C ALA A 39 -2.71 -2.38 -20.76
N GLY A 40 -3.59 -3.11 -21.43
CA GLY A 40 -4.08 -2.78 -22.76
C GLY A 40 -5.57 -3.06 -22.91
N GLY A 41 -6.17 -2.65 -24.04
CA GLY A 41 -7.58 -2.89 -24.34
C GLY A 41 -8.50 -2.45 -23.19
N TYR A 42 -9.39 -3.35 -22.78
CA TYR A 42 -10.34 -3.08 -21.70
C TYR A 42 -9.70 -2.86 -20.33
N GLU A 43 -8.56 -3.49 -20.03
CA GLU A 43 -7.85 -3.29 -18.76
C GLU A 43 -7.36 -1.84 -18.62
N GLN A 44 -6.92 -1.24 -19.73
CA GLN A 44 -6.53 0.16 -19.74
C GLN A 44 -7.75 1.09 -19.82
N ALA A 45 -8.73 0.77 -20.66
CA ALA A 45 -9.86 1.64 -20.95
C ALA A 45 -10.86 1.74 -19.78
N PHE A 46 -11.01 0.68 -19.00
CA PHE A 46 -11.98 0.59 -17.90
C PHE A 46 -11.32 0.41 -16.54
N SER A 47 -10.07 0.88 -16.41
CA SER A 47 -9.39 0.97 -15.11
C SER A 47 -10.15 1.95 -14.21
N PRO A 48 -10.45 1.58 -12.95
CA PRO A 48 -11.05 2.50 -12.00
C PRO A 48 -10.08 3.63 -11.65
N ALA A 49 -10.64 4.78 -11.29
CA ALA A 49 -9.92 5.79 -10.53
C ALA A 49 -10.09 5.48 -9.05
N PHE A 50 -9.01 5.53 -8.29
CA PHE A 50 -9.04 5.36 -6.84
C PHE A 50 -8.96 6.74 -6.18
N ASP A 51 -9.93 7.04 -5.33
CA ASP A 51 -9.84 8.15 -4.39
C ASP A 51 -9.33 7.60 -3.06
N TYR A 52 -8.15 8.04 -2.64
CA TYR A 52 -7.63 7.71 -1.33
C TYR A 52 -8.11 8.78 -0.36
N ASP A 53 -9.16 8.49 0.39
CA ASP A 53 -9.94 9.39 1.26
C ASP A 53 -9.21 9.94 2.50
N GLY A 54 -7.91 9.65 2.64
CA GLY A 54 -6.99 10.32 3.57
C GLY A 54 -6.50 9.42 4.70
N ASP A 55 -7.23 8.34 4.97
CA ASP A 55 -6.80 7.29 5.88
C ASP A 55 -6.20 6.10 5.10
N GLY A 56 -5.48 5.24 5.81
CA GLY A 56 -4.77 4.11 5.21
C GLY A 56 -3.55 4.43 4.35
N CYS A 57 -2.96 3.38 3.80
CA CYS A 57 -1.79 3.45 2.93
C CYS A 57 -2.18 3.81 1.47
N TYR A 58 -1.24 4.33 0.69
CA TYR A 58 -1.36 4.30 -0.77
C TYR A 58 -1.13 2.88 -1.30
N ALA A 59 -1.61 2.61 -2.52
CA ALA A 59 -1.45 1.28 -3.12
C ALA A 59 -0.06 1.15 -3.75
N THR A 60 0.84 0.41 -3.12
CA THR A 60 2.23 0.26 -3.57
C THR A 60 2.46 -1.07 -4.30
N PRO A 61 3.61 -1.28 -4.95
CA PRO A 61 3.89 -2.53 -5.66
C PRO A 61 4.09 -3.68 -4.67
N ALA A 62 3.34 -4.77 -4.83
CA ALA A 62 3.53 -6.01 -4.09
C ALA A 62 4.78 -6.79 -4.55
N ILE A 63 5.20 -6.57 -5.79
CA ILE A 63 6.32 -7.23 -6.45
C ILE A 63 7.02 -6.26 -7.41
N GLY A 64 8.35 -6.26 -7.40
CA GLY A 64 9.19 -5.47 -8.28
C GLY A 64 9.52 -6.16 -9.61
N PRO A 65 10.11 -5.43 -10.58
CA PRO A 65 10.52 -5.98 -11.87
C PRO A 65 11.53 -7.14 -11.78
N ASP A 66 12.29 -7.21 -10.68
CA ASP A 66 13.26 -8.27 -10.40
C ASP A 66 12.69 -9.45 -9.59
N GLY A 67 11.39 -9.40 -9.25
CA GLY A 67 10.71 -10.38 -8.43
C GLY A 67 10.82 -10.14 -6.92
N THR A 68 11.44 -9.05 -6.46
CA THR A 68 11.47 -8.67 -5.05
C THR A 68 10.05 -8.45 -4.55
N LEU A 69 9.66 -9.11 -3.45
CA LEU A 69 8.35 -8.96 -2.83
C LEU A 69 8.35 -7.83 -1.80
N ALA A 70 7.24 -7.10 -1.71
CA ALA A 70 7.06 -6.07 -0.70
C ALA A 70 7.11 -6.67 0.71
N PRO A 71 7.92 -6.12 1.63
CA PRO A 71 8.01 -6.61 3.01
C PRO A 71 6.77 -6.26 3.83
N GLY A 72 5.98 -5.28 3.38
CA GLY A 72 4.84 -4.72 4.10
C GLY A 72 5.25 -3.98 5.38
N LEU A 73 4.25 -3.56 6.17
CA LEU A 73 4.44 -2.84 7.43
C LEU A 73 3.83 -3.57 8.64
N LYS A 74 4.42 -3.33 9.82
CA LYS A 74 3.76 -3.71 11.08
C LYS A 74 2.56 -2.80 11.30
N THR A 75 1.49 -3.36 11.87
CA THR A 75 0.30 -2.61 12.31
C THR A 75 0.58 -1.88 13.62
N THR A 76 1.45 -0.88 13.54
CA THR A 76 1.92 -0.04 14.63
C THR A 76 1.97 1.41 14.16
N GLY A 77 2.05 2.35 15.11
CA GLY A 77 2.08 3.77 14.77
C GLY A 77 0.76 4.25 14.16
N ALA A 78 0.79 5.34 13.40
CA ALA A 78 -0.43 5.85 12.76
C ALA A 78 -0.95 4.90 11.67
N ILE A 79 -2.27 4.93 11.42
CA ILE A 79 -2.93 4.09 10.40
C ILE A 79 -2.25 4.26 9.03
N ASN A 80 -2.07 5.50 8.60
CA ASN A 80 -1.36 5.88 7.37
C ASN A 80 0.15 6.12 7.56
N GLY A 81 0.69 5.74 8.73
CA GLY A 81 2.08 6.03 9.07
C GLY A 81 3.06 5.17 8.27
N SER A 82 4.01 5.82 7.60
CA SER A 82 5.11 5.22 6.82
C SER A 82 4.68 4.51 5.52
N CYS A 83 3.49 4.79 4.99
CA CYS A 83 2.96 4.22 3.73
C CYS A 83 2.03 5.19 2.98
N ARG A 84 2.22 6.50 3.16
CA ARG A 84 1.37 7.53 2.55
C ARG A 84 2.13 8.81 2.24
N ASP A 85 3.41 8.70 1.90
CA ASP A 85 4.19 9.85 1.44
C ASP A 85 4.12 10.01 -0.10
N GLN A 86 4.77 11.05 -0.62
CA GLN A 86 4.76 11.32 -2.06
C GLN A 86 5.42 10.20 -2.86
N TRP A 87 6.43 9.54 -2.30
CA TRP A 87 7.11 8.47 -2.99
C TRP A 87 6.21 7.24 -3.10
N ASP A 88 5.43 6.91 -2.06
CA ASP A 88 4.42 5.85 -2.12
C ASP A 88 3.36 6.15 -3.21
N LEU A 89 2.96 7.42 -3.35
CA LEU A 89 2.01 7.85 -4.37
C LEU A 89 2.61 7.77 -5.78
N ASP A 90 3.84 8.25 -5.98
CA ASP A 90 4.55 8.21 -7.26
C ASP A 90 4.87 6.77 -7.69
N ASN A 91 5.08 5.87 -6.71
CA ASN A 91 5.35 4.45 -6.91
C ASN A 91 4.07 3.59 -6.94
N SER A 92 2.88 4.19 -6.96
CA SER A 92 1.64 3.43 -6.87
C SER A 92 1.44 2.44 -8.02
N GLN A 93 0.81 1.30 -7.73
CA GLN A 93 0.61 0.22 -8.69
C GLN A 93 -0.79 -0.40 -8.56
N THR A 94 -1.43 -0.60 -9.71
CA THR A 94 -2.61 -1.46 -9.85
C THR A 94 -2.27 -2.64 -10.76
N TYR A 95 -2.72 -3.83 -10.37
CA TYR A 95 -2.64 -5.04 -11.17
C TYR A 95 -3.96 -5.28 -11.87
N ALA A 96 -3.97 -5.80 -13.10
CA ALA A 96 -5.18 -6.14 -13.81
C ALA A 96 -5.12 -7.58 -14.33
N ARG A 97 -6.27 -8.26 -14.31
CA ARG A 97 -6.46 -9.52 -15.04
C ARG A 97 -7.89 -9.63 -15.54
N SER A 98 -8.04 -9.87 -16.83
CA SER A 98 -9.34 -10.00 -17.48
C SER A 98 -9.66 -11.43 -17.93
N LYS A 99 -10.96 -11.71 -18.03
CA LYS A 99 -11.50 -12.88 -18.74
C LYS A 99 -12.82 -12.51 -19.42
N CYS A 100 -12.92 -12.83 -20.70
CA CYS A 100 -14.14 -12.62 -21.49
C CYS A 100 -14.85 -13.95 -21.78
N ASN A 101 -16.16 -13.98 -21.61
CA ASN A 101 -17.02 -15.11 -21.95
C ASN A 101 -18.47 -14.65 -22.14
N ASN A 102 -19.21 -15.28 -23.05
CA ASN A 102 -20.65 -15.06 -23.26
C ASN A 102 -21.06 -13.57 -23.45
N GLY A 103 -20.28 -12.78 -24.19
CA GLY A 103 -20.59 -11.36 -24.44
C GLY A 103 -20.22 -10.40 -23.31
N TRP A 104 -19.52 -10.89 -22.29
CA TRP A 104 -19.07 -10.10 -21.14
C TRP A 104 -17.57 -10.25 -20.91
N CYS A 105 -16.93 -9.23 -20.36
CA CYS A 105 -15.58 -9.32 -19.80
C CYS A 105 -15.60 -8.90 -18.33
N GLY A 106 -15.12 -9.77 -17.45
CA GLY A 106 -14.80 -9.42 -16.07
C GLY A 106 -13.33 -9.04 -15.97
N ILE A 107 -13.04 -7.84 -15.49
CA ILE A 107 -11.68 -7.35 -15.27
C ILE A 107 -11.48 -7.12 -13.79
N VAL A 108 -10.58 -7.88 -13.18
CA VAL A 108 -10.22 -7.71 -11.78
C VAL A 108 -9.02 -6.77 -11.72
N TYR A 109 -9.21 -5.61 -11.10
CA TYR A 109 -8.15 -4.70 -10.70
C TYR A 109 -7.82 -4.97 -9.24
N ALA A 110 -6.55 -5.17 -8.93
CA ALA A 110 -6.08 -5.41 -7.57
C ALA A 110 -5.08 -4.34 -7.15
N SER A 111 -5.20 -3.87 -5.92
CA SER A 111 -4.31 -2.90 -5.29
C SER A 111 -3.75 -3.51 -4.02
N TYR A 112 -2.43 -3.42 -3.85
CA TYR A 112 -1.74 -3.91 -2.65
C TYR A 112 -1.44 -2.75 -1.71
N PHE A 113 -1.67 -2.97 -0.42
CA PHE A 113 -1.33 -2.04 0.65
C PHE A 113 -0.40 -2.74 1.64
N GLU A 114 0.56 -2.00 2.18
CA GLU A 114 1.60 -2.61 3.01
C GLU A 114 1.11 -3.06 4.38
N LYS A 115 0.00 -2.47 4.84
CA LYS A 115 -0.77 -2.89 6.00
C LYS A 115 -2.22 -2.40 5.86
N ASP A 116 -3.11 -3.13 6.52
CA ASP A 116 -4.43 -2.66 6.94
C ASP A 116 -4.39 -2.47 8.46
N GLN A 117 -4.83 -1.30 8.94
CA GLN A 117 -4.81 -0.97 10.37
C GLN A 117 -6.03 -0.13 10.75
N ALA A 118 -6.90 -0.69 11.58
CA ALA A 118 -8.09 0.01 12.06
C ALA A 118 -7.84 1.00 13.21
N VAL A 119 -6.75 0.84 14.00
CA VAL A 119 -6.55 1.61 15.25
C VAL A 119 -5.15 2.20 15.32
N HIS A 120 -5.03 3.52 15.52
CA HIS A 120 -3.73 4.18 15.74
C HIS A 120 -2.98 3.57 16.93
N GLY A 121 -1.70 3.26 16.72
CA GLY A 121 -0.79 2.73 17.74
C GLY A 121 -0.98 1.25 18.06
N SER A 122 -1.92 0.55 17.41
CA SER A 122 -2.29 -0.83 17.75
C SER A 122 -2.51 -1.69 16.51
N GLY A 123 -2.17 -2.97 16.63
CA GLY A 123 -2.49 -3.98 15.62
C GLY A 123 -3.88 -4.61 15.79
N LEU A 124 -4.68 -4.11 16.74
CA LEU A 124 -6.03 -4.61 16.98
C LEU A 124 -6.91 -4.32 15.75
N GLY A 125 -7.41 -5.38 15.11
CA GLY A 125 -8.23 -5.27 13.91
C GLY A 125 -7.46 -4.86 12.65
N GLY A 126 -6.19 -5.24 12.55
CA GLY A 126 -5.40 -5.00 11.34
C GLY A 126 -4.41 -6.14 11.05
N HIS A 127 -3.80 -6.10 9.88
CA HIS A 127 -2.76 -7.03 9.46
C HIS A 127 -1.69 -6.35 8.59
N ARG A 128 -0.50 -6.97 8.57
CA ARG A 128 0.53 -6.68 7.57
C ARG A 128 0.05 -7.24 6.23
N HIS A 129 0.26 -6.48 5.16
CA HIS A 129 -0.19 -6.77 3.81
C HIS A 129 -1.70 -6.68 3.69
N ASP A 130 -2.17 -6.09 2.61
CA ASP A 130 -3.57 -6.09 2.24
C ASP A 130 -3.72 -6.04 0.72
N PHE A 131 -4.78 -6.65 0.22
CA PHE A 131 -5.11 -6.71 -1.20
C PHE A 131 -6.59 -6.45 -1.37
N GLU A 132 -6.93 -5.31 -1.97
CA GLU A 132 -8.30 -4.97 -2.30
C GLU A 132 -8.51 -5.01 -3.81
N HIS A 133 -9.75 -5.29 -4.21
CA HIS A 133 -10.10 -5.53 -5.59
C HIS A 133 -11.34 -4.75 -6.02
N VAL A 134 -11.28 -4.22 -7.24
CA VAL A 134 -12.42 -3.68 -7.97
C VAL A 134 -12.59 -4.50 -9.25
N ILE A 135 -13.82 -4.90 -9.56
CA ILE A 135 -14.12 -5.73 -10.73
C ILE A 135 -15.03 -4.93 -11.67
N SER A 136 -14.54 -4.61 -12.86
CA SER A 136 -15.37 -4.02 -13.93
C SER A 136 -16.00 -5.12 -14.76
N TRP A 137 -17.33 -5.12 -14.86
CA TRP A 137 -18.09 -6.03 -15.73
C TRP A 137 -18.50 -5.30 -17.00
N VAL A 138 -17.76 -5.56 -18.07
CA VAL A 138 -17.93 -4.93 -19.38
C VAL A 138 -18.89 -5.75 -20.23
N ASN A 139 -19.93 -5.10 -20.74
CA ASN A 139 -20.82 -5.65 -21.75
C ASN A 139 -20.23 -5.38 -23.13
N GLN A 140 -19.90 -6.44 -23.87
CA GLN A 140 -19.22 -6.30 -25.17
C GLN A 140 -20.15 -5.79 -26.27
N ALA A 141 -21.47 -5.94 -26.13
CA ALA A 141 -22.42 -5.46 -27.13
C ALA A 141 -22.58 -3.94 -27.09
N SER A 142 -22.50 -3.35 -25.89
CA SER A 142 -22.59 -1.90 -25.67
C SER A 142 -21.24 -1.23 -25.45
N ASP A 143 -20.15 -2.01 -25.36
CA ASP A 143 -18.78 -1.54 -25.10
C ASP A 143 -18.68 -0.65 -23.85
N GLN A 144 -19.32 -1.06 -22.75
CA GLN A 144 -19.39 -0.28 -21.53
C GLN A 144 -19.35 -1.15 -20.27
N VAL A 145 -18.89 -0.57 -19.16
CA VAL A 145 -19.03 -1.16 -17.82
C VAL A 145 -20.46 -0.98 -17.34
N ASP A 146 -21.19 -2.08 -17.20
CA ASP A 146 -22.58 -2.11 -16.71
C ASP A 146 -22.66 -2.37 -15.21
N TYR A 147 -21.66 -3.05 -14.64
CA TYR A 147 -21.57 -3.31 -13.21
C TYR A 147 -20.15 -3.17 -12.70
N VAL A 148 -20.02 -2.77 -11.44
CA VAL A 148 -18.77 -2.79 -10.69
C VAL A 148 -18.95 -3.65 -9.45
N SER A 149 -17.98 -4.50 -9.13
CA SER A 149 -17.92 -5.14 -7.82
C SER A 149 -16.74 -4.63 -7.01
N THR A 150 -16.90 -4.48 -5.70
CA THR A 150 -15.82 -4.11 -4.77
C THR A 150 -15.69 -5.17 -3.69
N THR A 151 -14.47 -5.54 -3.32
CA THR A 151 -14.22 -6.30 -2.10
C THR A 151 -14.51 -5.45 -0.86
N GLN A 152 -15.04 -6.10 0.18
CA GLN A 152 -15.29 -5.53 1.50
C GLN A 152 -14.92 -6.61 2.50
N HIS A 153 -13.63 -6.66 2.86
CA HIS A 153 -13.01 -7.80 3.53
C HIS A 153 -13.36 -9.12 2.82
N SER A 154 -14.01 -10.06 3.52
CA SER A 154 -14.38 -11.39 3.00
C SER A 154 -15.60 -11.40 2.07
N THR A 155 -16.16 -10.23 1.72
CA THR A 155 -17.37 -10.13 0.90
C THR A 155 -17.14 -9.33 -0.36
N VAL A 156 -18.01 -9.52 -1.35
CA VAL A 156 -18.00 -8.76 -2.61
C VAL A 156 -19.38 -8.14 -2.76
N LYS A 157 -19.43 -6.83 -2.97
CA LYS A 157 -20.67 -6.12 -3.31
C LYS A 157 -20.64 -5.69 -4.76
N THR A 158 -21.77 -5.83 -5.45
CA THR A 158 -21.92 -5.46 -6.86
C THR A 158 -22.93 -4.34 -7.00
N TYR A 159 -22.55 -3.33 -7.76
CA TYR A 159 -23.30 -2.12 -8.03
C TYR A 159 -23.58 -2.03 -9.53
N PRO A 160 -24.81 -1.70 -9.95
CA PRO A 160 -25.06 -1.30 -11.33
C PRO A 160 -24.38 0.04 -11.61
N ARG A 161 -24.05 0.30 -12.87
CA ARG A 161 -23.45 1.56 -13.34
C ARG A 161 -24.16 2.82 -12.83
N SER A 162 -25.47 2.78 -12.61
CA SER A 162 -26.25 3.92 -12.10
C SER A 162 -26.01 4.27 -10.62
N GLN A 163 -25.23 3.47 -9.90
CA GLN A 163 -24.90 3.65 -8.48
C GLN A 163 -23.41 3.92 -8.23
N VAL A 164 -22.63 4.10 -9.30
CA VAL A 164 -21.17 4.32 -9.25
C VAL A 164 -20.85 5.64 -9.91
#